data_AF-A0A497BIN5-F1
#
_entry.id   AF-A0A497BIN5-F1
#
_cell.length_a   1.000
_cell.length_b   1.000
_cell.length_c   1.000
_cell.angle_alpha   90.00
_cell.angle_beta   90.00
_cell.angle_gamma   90.00
#
_symmetry.space_group_name_H-M   'P 1'
#
loop_
_entity.id
_entity.type
_entity.pdbx_description
1 polymer ?
#
loop_
_entity_poly.entity_id
_entity_poly.type
_entity_poly.pdbx_seq_one_letter_code
_entity_poly.pdbx_strand_id
1 'polypeptide(L)'
;MLRVALGSDEVEVRFDHKFCAPDEIEGLTGICVDENRRCSLATVNLNGKMVGRGLAVCHPGDNFCRATGRKKAMAYAVHPLSKEFRAAVWREYEVQMGF
;
A
#
# COMPACT_ATOMS: atom_id res chain seq x y z
N MET A 1 9.09 3.38 -3.88
CA MET A 1 8.16 3.43 -5.02
C MET A 1 8.48 2.21 -5.88
N LEU A 2 7.44 1.56 -6.40
CA LEU A 2 7.53 0.38 -7.26
C LEU A 2 6.90 0.72 -8.61
N ARG A 3 7.52 0.30 -9.71
CA ARG A 3 7.05 0.56 -11.07
C ARG A 3 7.08 -0.72 -11.88
N VAL A 4 6.02 -0.98 -12.63
CA VAL A 4 5.86 -2.19 -13.43
C VAL A 4 5.32 -1.80 -14.79
N ALA A 5 6.03 -2.18 -15.84
CA ALA A 5 5.57 -2.04 -17.22
C ALA A 5 5.02 -3.37 -17.73
N LEU A 6 3.85 -3.34 -18.37
CA LEU A 6 3.25 -4.46 -19.08
C LEU A 6 2.74 -3.96 -20.44
N GLY A 7 3.47 -4.30 -21.51
CA GLY A 7 3.18 -3.76 -22.84
C GLY A 7 3.42 -2.26 -22.90
N SER A 8 2.41 -1.49 -23.30
CA SER A 8 2.44 -0.02 -23.33
C SER A 8 2.01 0.63 -22.01
N ASP A 9 1.51 -0.17 -21.06
CA ASP A 9 0.94 0.33 -19.82
C ASP A 9 1.97 0.28 -18.68
N GLU A 10 1.92 1.28 -17.81
CA GLU A 10 2.74 1.39 -16.61
C GLU A 10 1.86 1.46 -15.36
N VAL A 11 2.18 0.61 -14.39
CA VAL A 11 1.66 0.68 -13.03
C VAL A 11 2.72 1.25 -12.11
N GLU A 12 2.36 2.29 -11.36
CA GLU A 12 3.19 2.85 -10.30
C GLU A 12 2.51 2.64 -8.96
N VAL A 13 3.23 2.02 -8.03
CA VAL A 13 2.81 1.85 -6.64
C VAL A 13 3.66 2.74 -5.74
N ARG A 14 3.01 3.70 -5.10
CA ARG A 14 3.62 4.58 -4.09
C ARG A 14 3.27 4.07 -2.71
N PHE A 15 4.28 4.04 -1.84
CA PHE A 15 4.13 3.66 -0.45
C PHE A 15 4.37 4.90 0.41
N ASP A 16 3.29 5.43 0.97
CA ASP A 16 3.35 6.59 1.85
C ASP A 16 3.27 6.10 3.29
N HIS A 17 4.34 6.36 4.04
CA HIS A 17 4.36 6.15 5.49
C HIS A 17 4.08 7.49 6.13
N LYS A 18 2.90 8.05 5.85
CA LYS A 18 2.46 9.21 6.62
C LYS A 18 2.11 8.68 8.00
N PHE A 19 2.73 9.19 9.05
CA PHE A 19 2.27 8.90 10.40
C PHE A 19 0.93 9.62 10.58
N CYS A 20 -0.18 8.91 10.35
CA CYS A 20 -1.51 9.41 10.66
C CYS A 20 -1.69 9.42 12.19
N ALA A 21 -2.27 10.49 12.73
CA ALA A 21 -2.81 10.49 14.09
C ALA A 21 -4.06 9.58 14.19
N PRO A 22 -4.45 9.11 15.39
CA PRO A 22 -5.59 8.20 15.55
C PRO A 22 -6.91 8.72 14.97
N ASP A 23 -7.19 10.01 15.12
CA ASP A 23 -8.35 10.71 14.57
C ASP A 23 -8.32 10.77 13.03
N GLU A 24 -7.14 10.96 12.42
CA GLU A 24 -6.98 10.85 10.97
C GLU A 24 -7.27 9.42 10.48
N ILE A 25 -6.85 8.40 11.23
CA ILE A 25 -7.11 6.99 10.88
C ILE A 25 -8.60 6.70 10.98
N GLU A 26 -9.26 7.14 12.05
CA GLU A 26 -10.70 6.99 12.24
C GLU A 26 -11.47 7.71 11.13
N GLY A 27 -11.13 8.96 10.81
CA GLY A 27 -11.77 9.71 9.73
C GLY A 27 -11.61 9.06 8.34
N LEU A 28 -10.50 8.36 8.10
CA LEU A 28 -10.26 7.66 6.83
C LEU A 28 -10.88 6.27 6.74
N THR A 29 -11.08 5.59 7.87
CA THR A 29 -11.38 4.15 7.91
C THR A 29 -12.64 3.78 8.69
N GLY A 30 -13.13 4.67 9.55
CA GLY A 30 -14.14 4.39 10.57
C GLY A 30 -13.63 3.52 11.73
N ILE A 31 -12.32 3.25 11.80
CA ILE A 31 -11.72 2.41 12.83
C ILE A 31 -11.10 3.30 13.91
N CYS A 32 -11.65 3.25 15.13
CA CYS A 32 -11.03 3.84 16.29
C CYS A 32 -9.76 3.05 16.64
N VAL A 33 -8.65 3.76 16.81
CA VAL A 33 -7.35 3.18 17.15
C VAL A 33 -6.73 3.93 18.33
N ASP A 34 -5.87 3.26 19.09
CA ASP A 34 -5.14 3.89 20.18
C ASP A 34 -4.03 4.84 19.68
N GLU A 35 -3.49 5.65 20.58
CA GLU A 35 -2.42 6.63 20.32
C GLU A 35 -1.09 6.02 19.84
N ASN A 36 -0.93 4.70 19.98
CA ASN A 36 0.25 3.98 19.54
C ASN A 36 0.10 3.50 18.10
N ARG A 37 -1.12 3.27 17.60
CA ARG A 37 -1.33 2.81 16.22
C ARG A 37 -0.89 3.85 15.19
N ARG A 38 -0.40 3.36 14.06
CA ARG A 38 0.01 4.15 12.88
C ARG A 38 -0.58 3.55 11.61
N CYS A 39 -0.52 4.29 10.50
CA CYS A 39 -1.01 3.84 9.18
C CYS A 39 0.16 3.62 8.19
N SER A 40 0.01 2.65 7.30
CA SER A 40 0.77 2.53 6.05
C SER A 40 -0.19 2.69 4.89
N LEU A 41 0.13 3.56 3.94
CA LEU A 41 -0.70 3.84 2.78
C LEU A 41 0.00 3.35 1.51
N ALA A 42 -0.77 2.76 0.61
CA ALA A 42 -0.33 2.45 -0.74
C ALA A 42 -1.29 3.09 -1.74
N THR A 43 -0.74 3.78 -2.73
CA THR A 43 -1.50 4.37 -3.84
C THR A 43 -1.01 3.75 -5.14
N VAL A 44 -1.95 3.35 -5.99
CA VAL A 44 -1.68 2.69 -7.27
C VAL A 44 -2.18 3.59 -8.39
N ASN A 45 -1.27 3.92 -9.30
CA ASN A 45 -1.55 4.64 -10.53
C ASN A 45 -1.38 3.69 -11.72
N LEU A 46 -2.30 3.72 -12.67
CA LEU A 46 -2.16 3.09 -13.99
C LEU A 46 -2.09 4.19 -15.03
N ASN A 47 -1.01 4.24 -15.80
CA ASN A 47 -0.74 5.28 -16.82
C ASN A 47 -0.91 6.70 -16.25
N GLY A 48 -0.40 6.93 -15.04
CA GLY A 48 -0.48 8.22 -14.34
C GLY A 48 -1.83 8.54 -13.70
N LYS A 49 -2.87 7.71 -13.87
CA LYS A 49 -4.17 7.90 -13.23
C LYS A 49 -4.28 7.04 -11.97
N MET A 50 -4.68 7.64 -10.85
CA MET A 50 -4.95 6.89 -9.62
C MET A 50 -6.14 5.93 -9.82
N VAL A 51 -5.89 4.65 -9.62
CA VAL A 51 -6.89 3.58 -9.78
C VAL A 51 -7.15 2.81 -8.48
N GLY A 52 -6.27 2.93 -7.49
CA GLY A 52 -6.44 2.23 -6.23
C GLY A 52 -5.71 2.87 -5.06
N ARG A 53 -6.26 2.68 -3.87
CA ARG A 53 -5.68 3.09 -2.59
C ARG A 53 -5.92 2.01 -1.56
N GLY A 54 -4.92 1.75 -0.72
CA GLY A 54 -4.99 0.78 0.36
C GLY A 54 -4.34 1.31 1.63
N LEU A 55 -4.86 0.89 2.77
CA LEU A 55 -4.41 1.30 4.10
C LEU A 55 -4.20 0.07 4.97
N ALA A 56 -3.14 0.08 5.76
CA ALA A 56 -2.92 -0.88 6.84
C ALA A 56 -2.66 -0.14 8.16
N VAL A 57 -3.33 -0.54 9.24
CA VAL A 57 -3.06 -0.05 10.60
C VAL A 57 -2.02 -0.95 11.27
N CYS A 58 -0.97 -0.36 11.81
CA CYS A 58 0.18 -1.03 12.42
C CYS A 58 0.40 -0.57 13.87
N HIS A 59 1.11 -1.35 14.70
CA HIS A 59 1.42 -1.00 16.09
C HIS A 59 2.93 -0.70 16.28
N PRO A 60 3.39 0.12 17.24
CA PRO A 60 4.82 0.38 17.42
C PRO A 60 5.55 -0.86 17.91
N GLY A 61 4.89 -1.68 18.74
CA GLY A 61 5.43 -2.93 19.26
C GLY A 61 5.69 -4.02 18.20
N ASP A 62 5.27 -3.81 16.95
CA ASP A 62 5.60 -4.69 15.81
C ASP A 62 6.58 -4.03 14.80
N ASN A 63 7.34 -3.02 15.24
CA ASN A 63 8.20 -2.16 14.42
C ASN A 63 7.42 -1.46 13.29
N PHE A 64 6.18 -1.05 13.59
CA PHE A 64 5.19 -0.55 12.64
C PHE A 64 4.92 -1.51 11.48
N CYS A 65 5.33 -2.76 11.65
CA CYS A 65 5.20 -3.84 10.71
C CYS A 65 5.60 -3.38 9.30
N ARG A 66 6.60 -2.49 9.13
CA ARG A 66 6.79 -1.72 7.87
C ARG A 66 6.64 -2.56 6.60
N ALA A 67 7.25 -3.74 6.56
CA ALA A 67 7.10 -4.68 5.45
C ALA A 67 5.69 -5.30 5.36
N THR A 68 5.13 -5.77 6.48
CA THR A 68 3.77 -6.33 6.59
C THR A 68 2.66 -5.29 6.31
N GLY A 69 2.82 -4.06 6.78
CA GLY A 69 1.91 -2.93 6.56
C GLY A 69 1.92 -2.49 5.11
N ARG A 70 3.10 -2.37 4.48
CA ARG A 70 3.22 -2.18 3.02
C ARG A 70 2.57 -3.32 2.26
N LYS A 71 2.84 -4.57 2.65
CA LYS A 71 2.26 -5.76 2.01
C LYS A 71 0.73 -5.73 2.06
N LYS A 72 0.16 -5.45 3.24
CA LYS A 72 -1.30 -5.33 3.43
C LYS A 72 -1.88 -4.16 2.65
N ALA A 73 -1.31 -2.96 2.79
CA ALA A 73 -1.77 -1.77 2.08
C ALA A 73 -1.72 -1.97 0.55
N MET A 74 -0.65 -2.56 0.03
CA MET A 74 -0.52 -2.89 -1.39
C MET A 74 -1.59 -3.89 -1.82
N ALA A 75 -1.81 -4.96 -1.05
CA ALA A 75 -2.81 -5.98 -1.38
C ALA A 75 -4.19 -5.38 -1.62
N TYR A 76 -4.59 -4.40 -0.80
CA TYR A 76 -5.83 -3.65 -1.00
C TYR A 76 -5.75 -2.69 -2.19
N ALA A 77 -4.65 -1.93 -2.31
CA ALA A 77 -4.51 -0.91 -3.34
C ALA A 77 -4.49 -1.47 -4.77
N VAL A 78 -3.97 -2.68 -4.98
CA VAL A 78 -3.90 -3.33 -6.30
C VAL A 78 -5.17 -4.09 -6.66
N HIS A 79 -6.14 -4.24 -5.76
CA HIS A 79 -7.36 -5.00 -6.00
C HIS A 79 -8.14 -4.56 -7.26
N PRO A 80 -8.22 -3.26 -7.62
CA PRO A 80 -8.87 -2.82 -8.85
C PRO A 80 -8.16 -3.20 -10.15
N LEU A 81 -6.89 -3.61 -10.11
CA LEU A 81 -6.12 -3.99 -11.29
C LEU A 81 -6.52 -5.38 -11.82
N SER A 82 -6.25 -5.63 -13.10
CA SER A 82 -6.41 -6.97 -13.69
C SER A 82 -5.51 -8.00 -12.99
N LYS A 83 -5.82 -9.29 -13.15
CA LYS A 83 -5.01 -10.38 -12.56
C LYS A 83 -3.55 -10.32 -13.00
N GLU A 84 -3.29 -9.97 -14.26
CA GLU A 84 -1.95 -9.88 -14.84
C GLU A 84 -1.14 -8.75 -14.21
N PHE A 85 -1.71 -7.54 -14.13
CA PHE A 85 -1.08 -6.41 -13.46
C PHE A 85 -0.83 -6.70 -11.97
N ARG A 86 -1.80 -7.30 -11.26
CA ARG A 86 -1.61 -7.69 -9.86
C ARG A 86 -0.43 -8.65 -9.71
N ALA A 87 -0.34 -9.68 -10.55
CA ALA A 87 0.76 -10.64 -10.49
C ALA A 87 2.12 -9.99 -10.78
N ALA A 88 2.19 -9.07 -11.74
CA ALA A 88 3.43 -8.37 -12.06
C ALA A 88 3.87 -7.42 -10.93
N VAL A 89 2.93 -6.69 -10.33
CA VAL A 89 3.20 -5.86 -9.14
C VAL A 89 3.74 -6.69 -7.97
N TRP A 90 3.14 -7.85 -7.69
CA TRP A 90 3.61 -8.73 -6.62
C TRP A 90 5.00 -9.27 -6.87
N ARG A 91 5.29 -9.70 -8.10
CA ARG A 91 6.63 -10.18 -8.49
C ARG A 91 7.69 -9.11 -8.28
N GLU A 92 7.43 -7.90 -8.74
CA GLU A 92 8.37 -6.78 -8.56
C GLU A 92 8.55 -6.43 -7.09
N TYR A 93 7.47 -6.50 -6.31
CA TYR A 93 7.52 -6.21 -4.87
C TYR A 93 8.40 -7.22 -4.11
N GLU A 94 8.30 -8.50 -4.45
CA GLU A 94 9.12 -9.57 -3.86
C GLU A 94 10.61 -9.36 -4.17
N VAL A 95 10.93 -9.06 -5.44
CA VAL A 95 12.31 -8.75 -5.88
C VAL A 95 12.87 -7.53 -5.14
N GLN A 96 12.13 -6.43 -5.08
CA GLN A 96 12.60 -5.18 -4.49
C GLN A 96 12.78 -5.28 -2.96
N MET A 97 12.01 -6.12 -2.30
CA MET A 97 12.00 -6.25 -0.83
C MET A 97 12.83 -7.43 -0.32
N GLY A 98 13.43 -8.24 -1.22
CA GLY A 98 14.35 -9.32 -0.87
C GLY A 98 13.69 -10.52 -0.20
N PHE A 99 12.48 -10.88 -0.63
CA PHE A 99 11.75 -12.06 -0.16
C PHE A 99 12.03 -13.30 -1.02
#